data_AF-A0A7T0WIY7-F1
#
_entry.id   AF-A0A7T0WIY7-F1
#
_cell.length_a   1.000
_cell.length_b   1.000
_cell.length_c   1.000
_cell.angle_alpha   90.00
_cell.angle_beta   90.00
_cell.angle_gamma   90.00
#
_symmetry.space_group_name_H-M   'P 1'
#
loop_
_entity.id
_entity.type
_entity.pdbx_description
1 polymer ?
#
loop_
_entity_poly.entity_id
_entity_poly.type
_entity_poly.pdbx_seq_one_letter_code
_entity_poly.pdbx_strand_id
1 'polypeptide(L)'
;MVSDIKLVIFDCDGVLIDSECLSMQTWQSLLNDYGITITDTYFVSRFLGKSMQHVESQVKQDFNFELTEQVVNQFQQQLQARFESHLHASPGVLSVLDNLHVPYCLATSSSQSRTQHALACSGLTPYFENKQFTRSMVANGKPAPDLFLLAADSMGVKPEDCLVIEDSLAGIQAARAANMHVLHYIGGSHLTAPACNDVDILDSWGVFFSQYANLRHNEMNK
;
A
#
# COMPACT_ATOMS: atom_id res chain seq x y z
N MET A 1 -7.61 -1.94 -26.81
CA MET A 1 -7.61 -3.32 -26.32
C MET A 1 -6.94 -3.29 -24.97
N VAL A 2 -7.63 -3.68 -23.90
CA VAL A 2 -6.95 -3.89 -22.61
C VAL A 2 -5.95 -5.01 -22.85
N SER A 3 -4.69 -4.74 -22.56
CA SER A 3 -3.58 -5.70 -22.61
C SER A 3 -3.93 -6.97 -21.83
N ASP A 4 -3.37 -8.10 -22.24
CA ASP A 4 -3.55 -9.37 -21.55
C ASP A 4 -2.74 -9.35 -20.24
N ILE A 5 -3.37 -8.89 -19.16
CA ILE A 5 -2.77 -8.81 -17.83
C ILE A 5 -2.48 -10.23 -17.32
N LYS A 6 -1.23 -10.49 -16.93
CA LYS A 6 -0.73 -11.80 -16.44
C LYS A 6 -0.23 -11.77 -15.00
N LEU A 7 -0.12 -10.58 -14.39
CA LEU A 7 0.25 -10.41 -12.98
C LEU A 7 -0.50 -9.23 -12.39
N VAL A 8 -1.06 -9.41 -11.19
CA VAL A 8 -1.56 -8.30 -10.37
C VAL A 8 -0.58 -8.04 -9.23
N ILE A 9 -0.09 -6.81 -9.13
CA ILE A 9 0.79 -6.35 -8.06
C ILE A 9 0.01 -5.40 -7.16
N PHE A 10 -0.22 -5.81 -5.92
CA PHE A 10 -0.93 -5.01 -4.94
C PHE A 10 0.05 -4.17 -4.11
N ASP A 11 -0.19 -2.87 -3.94
CA ASP A 11 0.32 -2.21 -2.73
C ASP A 11 -0.38 -2.77 -1.48
N CYS A 12 0.21 -2.54 -0.31
CA CYS A 12 -0.32 -3.03 0.96
C CYS A 12 -1.15 -1.97 1.68
N ASP A 13 -0.50 -0.89 2.10
CA ASP A 13 -1.06 0.11 3.01
C ASP A 13 -2.05 1.00 2.24
N GLY A 14 -3.30 1.08 2.67
CA GLY A 14 -4.35 1.82 1.96
C GLY A 14 -5.00 1.05 0.80
N VAL A 15 -4.46 -0.10 0.40
CA VAL A 15 -4.98 -0.95 -0.69
C VAL A 15 -5.49 -2.29 -0.18
N LEU A 16 -4.61 -3.17 0.29
CA LEU A 16 -4.96 -4.47 0.86
C LEU A 16 -5.48 -4.35 2.29
N ILE A 17 -4.99 -3.37 3.03
CA ILE A 17 -5.34 -3.10 4.42
C ILE A 17 -5.64 -1.62 4.60
N ASP A 18 -6.57 -1.29 5.50
CA ASP A 18 -6.91 0.09 5.83
C ASP A 18 -6.08 0.59 7.03
N SER A 19 -4.76 0.69 6.81
CA SER A 19 -3.78 0.99 7.87
C SER A 19 -3.49 2.47 8.07
N GLU A 20 -3.78 3.32 7.08
CA GLU A 20 -3.33 4.71 7.06
C GLU A 20 -4.05 5.58 8.10
N CYS A 21 -5.35 5.34 8.34
CA CYS A 21 -6.08 5.97 9.44
C CYS A 21 -5.48 5.62 10.81
N LEU A 22 -5.05 4.38 11.02
CA LEU A 22 -4.40 3.95 12.27
C LEU A 22 -3.01 4.58 12.43
N SER A 23 -2.26 4.70 11.32
CA SER A 23 -0.97 5.40 11.26
C SER A 23 -1.12 6.88 11.64
N MET A 24 -2.09 7.57 11.03
CA MET A 24 -2.40 8.97 11.30
C MET A 24 -2.72 9.21 12.78
N GLN A 25 -3.64 8.43 13.34
CA GLN A 25 -4.04 8.53 14.74
C GLN A 25 -2.87 8.27 15.69
N THR A 26 -1.97 7.34 15.33
CA THR A 26 -0.77 7.06 16.12
C THR A 26 0.19 8.24 16.10
N TRP A 27 0.47 8.81 14.92
CA TRP A 27 1.32 9.99 14.82
C TRP A 27 0.76 11.20 15.54
N GLN A 28 -0.55 11.45 15.40
CA GLN A 28 -1.23 12.52 16.10
C GLN A 28 -1.12 12.37 17.61
N SER A 29 -1.40 11.17 18.13
CA SER A 29 -1.27 10.89 19.57
C SER A 29 0.16 11.08 20.06
N LEU A 30 1.12 10.47 19.37
CA LEU A 30 2.52 10.49 19.77
C LEU A 30 3.10 11.89 19.75
N LEU A 31 2.91 12.65 18.67
CA LEU A 31 3.44 14.01 18.56
C LEU A 31 2.77 14.95 19.56
N ASN A 32 1.49 14.71 19.89
CA ASN A 32 0.79 15.49 20.91
C ASN A 32 1.40 15.31 22.30
N ASP A 33 1.95 14.13 22.63
CA ASP A 33 2.70 13.90 23.88
C ASP A 33 3.95 14.81 23.99
N TYR A 34 4.46 15.29 22.86
CA TYR A 34 5.57 16.25 22.76
C TYR A 34 5.10 17.69 22.50
N GLY A 35 3.80 17.97 22.63
CA GLY A 35 3.21 19.30 22.42
C GLY A 35 3.09 19.72 20.95
N ILE A 36 3.20 18.77 20.01
CA ILE A 36 3.10 19.00 18.56
C ILE A 36 1.76 18.47 18.07
N THR A 37 0.90 19.37 17.58
CA THR A 37 -0.39 18.99 16.99
C THR A 37 -0.28 19.00 15.47
N ILE A 38 -0.56 17.85 14.84
CA ILE A 38 -0.71 17.75 13.38
C ILE A 38 -2.17 17.52 13.01
N THR A 39 -2.62 18.18 11.95
CA THR A 39 -3.97 17.99 11.40
C THR A 39 -4.02 16.81 10.42
N ASP A 40 -5.21 16.31 10.12
CA ASP A 40 -5.40 15.29 9.08
C ASP A 40 -4.84 15.77 7.73
N THR A 41 -5.10 17.03 7.37
CA THR A 41 -4.55 17.66 6.15
C THR A 41 -3.02 17.68 6.15
N TYR A 42 -2.40 17.94 7.30
CA TYR A 42 -0.94 17.87 7.43
C TYR A 42 -0.45 16.44 7.21
N PHE A 43 -1.07 15.45 7.87
CA PHE A 43 -0.70 14.05 7.70
C PHE A 43 -0.81 13.60 6.24
N VAL A 44 -1.94 13.87 5.58
CA VAL A 44 -2.18 13.51 4.18
C VAL A 44 -1.15 14.17 3.25
N SER A 45 -0.83 15.44 3.47
CA SER A 45 0.09 16.17 2.58
C SER A 45 1.57 15.85 2.82
N ARG A 46 1.95 15.46 4.04
CA ARG A 46 3.36 15.34 4.44
C ARG A 46 3.81 13.92 4.77
N PHE A 47 2.95 13.08 5.32
CA PHE A 47 3.34 11.78 5.87
C PHE A 47 2.78 10.60 5.09
N LEU A 48 1.55 10.72 4.56
CA LEU A 48 0.85 9.64 3.87
C LEU A 48 1.69 9.06 2.71
N GLY A 49 1.89 7.74 2.72
CA GLY A 49 2.68 7.02 1.71
C GLY A 49 4.18 7.38 1.68
N LYS A 50 4.70 8.11 2.67
CA LYS A 50 6.11 8.52 2.73
C LYS A 50 6.95 7.58 3.60
N SER A 51 8.26 7.54 3.34
CA SER A 51 9.20 6.77 4.16
C SER A 51 9.37 7.36 5.55
N MET A 52 9.78 6.55 6.52
CA MET A 52 10.11 7.03 7.87
C MET A 52 11.16 8.15 7.85
N GLN A 53 12.20 8.01 7.02
CA GLN A 53 13.24 9.03 6.84
C GLN A 53 12.67 10.38 6.35
N HIS A 54 11.66 10.34 5.48
CA HIS A 54 10.97 11.56 5.05
C HIS A 54 10.19 12.18 6.21
N VAL A 55 9.44 11.37 6.96
CA VAL A 55 8.69 11.83 8.14
C VAL A 55 9.62 12.45 9.18
N GLU A 56 10.74 11.80 9.52
CA GLU A 56 11.78 12.33 10.42
C GLU A 56 12.30 13.70 9.95
N SER A 57 12.65 13.81 8.66
CA SER A 57 13.15 15.05 8.07
C SER A 57 12.10 16.16 8.12
N GLN A 58 10.83 15.83 7.82
CA GLN A 58 9.74 16.80 7.80
C GLN A 58 9.38 17.28 9.21
N VAL A 59 9.35 16.38 10.20
CA VAL A 59 9.10 16.75 11.61
C VAL A 59 10.19 17.69 12.12
N LYS A 60 11.46 17.39 11.81
CA LYS A 60 12.58 18.27 12.15
C LYS A 60 12.46 19.63 11.48
N GLN A 61 12.11 19.67 10.21
CA GLN A 61 11.98 20.90 9.45
C GLN A 61 10.82 21.79 9.94
N ASP A 62 9.64 21.20 10.16
CA ASP A 62 8.41 21.97 10.40
C ASP A 62 8.19 22.29 11.89
N PHE A 63 8.69 21.45 12.79
CA PHE A 63 8.46 21.59 14.24
C PHE A 63 9.75 21.75 15.05
N ASN A 64 10.93 21.73 14.41
CA ASN A 64 12.23 21.73 15.09
C ASN A 64 12.32 20.62 16.15
N PHE A 65 11.71 19.47 15.87
CA PHE A 65 11.67 18.31 16.76
C PHE A 65 12.40 17.13 16.12
N GLU A 66 13.28 16.49 16.87
CA GLU A 66 14.00 15.31 16.41
C GLU A 66 13.25 14.04 16.83
N LEU A 67 12.81 13.27 15.85
CA LEU A 67 12.33 11.91 16.06
C LEU A 67 13.53 11.02 16.39
N THR A 68 13.88 10.95 17.67
CA THR A 68 14.94 10.04 18.14
C THR A 68 14.54 8.59 17.92
N GLU A 69 15.50 7.67 17.95
CA GLU A 69 15.24 6.23 17.87
C GLU A 69 14.19 5.78 18.91
N GLN A 70 14.21 6.36 20.11
CA GLN A 70 13.21 6.08 21.14
C GLN A 70 11.80 6.50 20.71
N VAL A 71 11.63 7.68 20.11
CA VAL A 71 10.31 8.16 19.64
C VAL A 71 9.81 7.31 18.48
N VAL A 72 10.69 6.94 17.55
CA VAL A 72 10.35 6.05 16.43
C VAL A 72 9.94 4.67 16.94
N ASN A 73 10.64 4.13 17.94
CA ASN A 73 10.27 2.86 18.57
C ASN A 73 8.92 2.95 19.30
N GLN A 74 8.63 4.07 19.98
CA GLN A 74 7.31 4.31 20.58
C GLN A 74 6.21 4.34 19.53
N PHE A 75 6.42 5.03 18.40
CA PHE A 75 5.48 5.02 17.27
C PHE A 75 5.20 3.59 16.80
N GLN A 76 6.25 2.82 16.55
CA GLN A 76 6.13 1.44 16.05
C GLN A 76 5.35 0.56 17.03
N GLN A 77 5.63 0.63 18.33
CA GLN A 77 4.92 -0.13 19.36
C GLN A 77 3.44 0.25 19.45
N GLN A 78 3.13 1.56 19.44
CA GLN A 78 1.75 2.03 19.50
C GLN A 78 0.97 1.62 18.23
N LEU A 79 1.59 1.74 17.06
CA LEU A 79 0.98 1.33 15.79
C LEU A 79 0.73 -0.19 15.78
N GLN A 80 1.69 -0.98 16.26
CA GLN A 80 1.56 -2.44 16.37
C GLN A 80 0.36 -2.83 17.24
N ALA A 81 0.24 -2.24 18.44
CA ALA A 81 -0.90 -2.49 19.33
C ALA A 81 -2.25 -2.09 18.70
N ARG A 82 -2.28 -1.00 17.93
CA ARG A 82 -3.49 -0.61 17.17
C ARG A 82 -3.81 -1.61 16.07
N PHE A 83 -2.81 -2.13 15.37
CA PHE A 83 -3.02 -3.12 14.32
C PHE A 83 -3.65 -4.40 14.87
N GLU A 84 -3.14 -4.91 16.00
CA GLU A 84 -3.70 -6.09 16.67
C GLU A 84 -5.17 -5.96 17.05
N SER A 85 -5.62 -4.72 17.29
CA SER A 85 -6.96 -4.44 17.82
C SER A 85 -7.96 -3.98 16.74
N HIS A 86 -7.49 -3.34 15.66
CA HIS A 86 -8.34 -2.61 14.72
C HIS A 86 -7.99 -2.79 13.24
N LEU A 87 -6.87 -3.42 12.89
CA LEU A 87 -6.50 -3.57 11.48
C LEU A 87 -7.31 -4.69 10.83
N HIS A 88 -7.95 -4.36 9.72
CA HIS A 88 -8.69 -5.31 8.90
C HIS A 88 -8.21 -5.24 7.45
N ALA A 89 -8.40 -6.33 6.72
CA ALA A 89 -8.28 -6.32 5.28
C ALA A 89 -9.33 -5.37 4.68
N SER A 90 -8.98 -4.71 3.58
CA SER A 90 -9.89 -3.80 2.88
C SER A 90 -11.19 -4.51 2.50
N PRO A 91 -12.37 -3.90 2.69
CA PRO A 91 -13.64 -4.56 2.45
C PRO A 91 -13.76 -5.13 1.03
N GLY A 92 -13.98 -6.45 0.92
CA GLY A 92 -14.14 -7.16 -0.35
C GLY A 92 -12.85 -7.69 -0.99
N VAL A 93 -11.66 -7.31 -0.49
CA VAL A 93 -10.39 -7.72 -1.10
C VAL A 93 -10.17 -9.23 -1.10
N LEU A 94 -10.58 -9.93 -0.02
CA LEU A 94 -10.48 -11.39 0.06
C LEU A 94 -11.26 -12.09 -1.06
N SER A 95 -12.44 -11.58 -1.41
CA SER A 95 -13.23 -12.11 -2.52
C SER A 95 -12.50 -11.97 -3.86
N VAL A 96 -11.75 -10.88 -4.04
CA VAL A 96 -10.91 -10.70 -5.23
C VAL A 96 -9.75 -11.69 -5.22
N LEU A 97 -9.02 -11.81 -4.11
CA LEU A 97 -7.87 -12.71 -3.98
C LEU A 97 -8.26 -14.19 -4.17
N ASP A 98 -9.43 -14.60 -3.67
CA ASP A 98 -9.98 -15.96 -3.82
C ASP A 98 -10.40 -16.29 -5.26
N ASN A 99 -10.66 -15.29 -6.10
CA ASN A 99 -11.25 -15.46 -7.43
C ASN A 99 -10.34 -14.98 -8.57
N LEU A 100 -9.15 -14.45 -8.28
CA LEU A 100 -8.15 -14.09 -9.29
C LEU A 100 -7.56 -15.35 -9.94
N HIS A 101 -7.61 -15.45 -11.26
CA HIS A 101 -7.01 -16.60 -11.97
C HIS A 101 -5.54 -16.40 -12.31
N VAL A 102 -5.08 -15.15 -12.36
CA VAL A 102 -3.68 -14.81 -12.62
C VAL A 102 -2.87 -14.81 -11.33
N PRO A 103 -1.55 -15.05 -11.40
CA PRO A 103 -0.66 -14.80 -10.28
C PRO A 103 -0.80 -13.37 -9.73
N TYR A 104 -0.52 -13.23 -8.44
CA TYR A 104 -0.47 -11.93 -7.79
C TYR A 104 0.54 -11.91 -6.65
N CYS A 105 1.09 -10.73 -6.38
CA CYS A 105 2.04 -10.47 -5.31
C CYS A 105 1.77 -9.13 -4.61
N LEU A 106 2.48 -8.89 -3.51
CA LEU A 106 2.45 -7.65 -2.75
C LEU A 106 3.76 -6.89 -2.94
N ALA A 107 3.70 -5.58 -3.20
CA ALA A 107 4.86 -4.70 -3.32
C ALA A 107 4.64 -3.39 -2.52
N THR A 108 5.33 -3.23 -1.40
CA THR A 108 5.10 -2.13 -0.44
C THR A 108 6.36 -1.33 -0.09
N SER A 109 6.17 -0.04 0.21
CA SER A 109 7.19 0.82 0.82
C SER A 109 7.42 0.54 2.32
N SER A 110 6.59 -0.29 2.94
CA SER A 110 6.75 -0.71 4.33
C SER A 110 7.92 -1.67 4.53
N SER A 111 8.41 -1.75 5.77
CA SER A 111 9.42 -2.74 6.16
C SER A 111 8.84 -4.16 6.13
N GLN A 112 9.71 -5.16 6.00
CA GLN A 112 9.28 -6.56 6.03
C GLN A 112 8.59 -6.93 7.35
N SER A 113 9.11 -6.49 8.49
CA SER A 113 8.51 -6.76 9.80
C SER A 113 7.11 -6.16 9.95
N ARG A 114 6.93 -4.90 9.53
CA ARG A 114 5.61 -4.23 9.54
C ARG A 114 4.63 -4.95 8.63
N THR A 115 5.08 -5.30 7.42
CA THR A 115 4.25 -5.99 6.43
C THR A 115 3.77 -7.33 6.96
N GLN A 116 4.66 -8.17 7.49
CA GLN A 116 4.31 -9.47 8.05
C GLN A 116 3.34 -9.37 9.21
N HIS A 117 3.55 -8.42 10.12
CA HIS A 117 2.65 -8.20 11.24
C HIS A 117 1.26 -7.73 10.77
N ALA A 118 1.21 -6.77 9.84
CA ALA A 118 -0.05 -6.27 9.29
C ALA A 118 -0.84 -7.35 8.55
N LEU A 119 -0.16 -8.21 7.77
CA LEU A 119 -0.78 -9.36 7.11
C LEU A 119 -1.34 -10.38 8.12
N ALA A 120 -0.63 -10.59 9.24
CA ALA A 120 -1.11 -11.48 10.30
C ALA A 120 -2.38 -10.94 10.98
N CYS A 121 -2.40 -9.66 11.34
CA CYS A 121 -3.56 -9.02 11.97
C CYS A 121 -4.79 -8.96 11.05
N SER A 122 -4.57 -8.80 9.74
CA SER A 122 -5.65 -8.70 8.75
C SER A 122 -6.09 -10.04 8.14
N GLY A 123 -5.47 -11.16 8.54
CA GLY A 123 -5.78 -12.49 7.99
C GLY A 123 -5.27 -12.71 6.56
N LEU A 124 -4.37 -11.85 6.05
CA LEU A 124 -3.86 -11.90 4.68
C LEU A 124 -2.58 -12.74 4.53
N THR A 125 -1.97 -13.21 5.61
CA THR A 125 -0.73 -14.03 5.54
C THR A 125 -0.80 -15.20 4.55
N PRO A 126 -1.86 -16.04 4.53
CA PRO A 126 -1.93 -17.17 3.59
C PRO A 126 -1.96 -16.74 2.12
N TYR A 127 -2.44 -15.52 1.85
CA TYR A 127 -2.57 -14.99 0.49
C TYR A 127 -1.27 -14.45 -0.07
N PHE A 128 -0.26 -14.16 0.75
CA PHE A 128 0.98 -13.49 0.31
C PHE A 128 2.25 -14.18 0.80
N GLU A 129 2.17 -15.42 1.27
CA GLU A 129 3.34 -16.20 1.68
C GLU A 129 4.33 -16.32 0.50
N ASN A 130 5.60 -15.99 0.73
CA ASN A 130 6.71 -16.01 -0.24
C ASN A 130 6.55 -15.13 -1.49
N LYS A 131 5.64 -14.16 -1.50
CA LYS A 131 5.41 -13.24 -2.63
C LYS A 131 5.22 -11.78 -2.18
N GLN A 132 6.07 -11.36 -1.26
CA GLN A 132 6.12 -10.01 -0.68
C GLN A 132 7.42 -9.32 -1.07
N PHE A 133 7.31 -8.16 -1.69
CA PHE A 133 8.43 -7.29 -2.06
C PHE A 133 8.35 -6.02 -1.23
N THR A 134 9.42 -5.71 -0.49
CA THR A 134 9.42 -4.62 0.50
C THR A 134 10.52 -3.61 0.19
N ARG A 135 10.42 -2.42 0.78
CA ARG A 135 11.36 -1.31 0.54
C ARG A 135 12.83 -1.70 0.66
N SER A 136 13.19 -2.59 1.59
CA SER A 136 14.57 -3.00 1.84
C SER A 136 15.18 -3.87 0.73
N MET A 137 14.36 -4.38 -0.20
CA MET A 137 14.83 -5.24 -1.30
C MET A 137 15.33 -4.46 -2.51
N VAL A 138 15.18 -3.13 -2.52
CA VAL A 138 15.55 -2.27 -3.65
C VAL A 138 16.38 -1.08 -3.19
N ALA A 139 17.22 -0.57 -4.09
CA ALA A 139 18.00 0.63 -3.83
C ALA A 139 17.07 1.86 -3.71
N ASN A 140 16.20 2.05 -4.70
CA ASN A 140 15.28 3.18 -4.77
C ASN A 140 13.85 2.73 -4.52
N GLY A 141 13.16 3.35 -3.56
CA GLY A 141 11.74 3.12 -3.33
C GLY A 141 10.86 3.97 -4.26
N LYS A 142 9.53 3.78 -4.17
CA LYS A 142 8.55 4.64 -4.85
C LYS A 142 8.87 6.12 -4.60
N PRO A 143 8.88 7.00 -5.63
CA PRO A 143 8.32 6.83 -6.97
C PRO A 143 9.25 6.18 -8.01
N ALA A 144 10.43 5.69 -7.62
CA ALA A 144 11.27 4.93 -8.52
C ALA A 144 10.63 3.55 -8.85
N PRO A 145 10.84 3.01 -10.06
CA PRO A 145 10.16 1.81 -10.53
C PRO A 145 10.72 0.51 -9.95
N ASP A 146 11.88 0.57 -9.27
CA ASP A 146 12.69 -0.60 -8.87
C ASP A 146 11.88 -1.66 -8.13
N LEU A 147 10.98 -1.25 -7.23
CA LEU A 147 10.19 -2.17 -6.41
C LEU A 147 9.21 -3.00 -7.27
N PHE A 148 8.53 -2.36 -8.22
CA PHE A 148 7.61 -3.06 -9.11
C PHE A 148 8.34 -3.89 -10.15
N LEU A 149 9.46 -3.38 -10.68
CA LEU A 149 10.32 -4.15 -11.60
C LEU A 149 10.85 -5.42 -10.93
N LEU A 150 11.31 -5.33 -9.68
CA LEU A 150 11.73 -6.49 -8.89
C LEU A 150 10.58 -7.50 -8.73
N ALA A 151 9.38 -7.02 -8.39
CA ALA A 151 8.21 -7.87 -8.20
C ALA A 151 7.83 -8.62 -9.49
N ALA A 152 7.81 -7.93 -10.63
CA ALA A 152 7.50 -8.52 -11.93
C ALA A 152 8.56 -9.54 -12.38
N ASP A 153 9.85 -9.20 -12.25
CA ASP A 153 10.97 -10.10 -12.56
C ASP A 153 10.93 -11.38 -11.73
N SER A 154 10.71 -11.24 -10.41
CA SER A 154 10.60 -12.37 -9.48
C SER A 154 9.40 -13.27 -9.76
N MET A 155 8.33 -12.71 -10.33
CA MET A 155 7.13 -13.44 -10.73
C MET A 155 7.20 -13.94 -12.19
N GLY A 156 8.27 -13.62 -12.93
CA GLY A 156 8.48 -14.06 -14.31
C GLY A 156 7.55 -13.41 -15.34
N VAL A 157 7.04 -12.21 -15.07
CA VAL A 157 6.09 -11.50 -15.94
C VAL A 157 6.70 -10.19 -16.44
N LYS A 158 6.45 -9.86 -17.71
CA LYS A 158 6.93 -8.61 -18.30
C LYS A 158 6.17 -7.40 -17.73
N PRO A 159 6.82 -6.25 -17.55
CA PRO A 159 6.14 -5.07 -16.98
C PRO A 159 4.87 -4.65 -17.72
N GLU A 160 4.87 -4.69 -19.06
CA GLU A 160 3.68 -4.34 -19.86
C GLU A 160 2.48 -5.28 -19.67
N ASP A 161 2.69 -6.47 -19.11
CA ASP A 161 1.64 -7.46 -18.80
C ASP A 161 1.23 -7.40 -17.30
N CYS A 162 1.73 -6.42 -16.53
CA CYS A 162 1.44 -6.26 -15.11
C CYS A 162 0.37 -5.18 -14.87
N LEU A 163 -0.52 -5.43 -13.91
CA LEU A 163 -1.44 -4.45 -13.34
C LEU A 163 -1.05 -4.14 -11.90
N VAL A 164 -0.67 -2.91 -11.63
CA VAL A 164 -0.42 -2.40 -10.27
C VAL A 164 -1.70 -1.80 -9.70
N ILE A 165 -2.08 -2.17 -8.48
CA ILE A 165 -3.18 -1.54 -7.74
C ILE A 165 -2.60 -0.71 -6.59
N GLU A 166 -2.86 0.59 -6.61
CA GLU A 166 -2.15 1.60 -5.79
C GLU A 166 -3.08 2.75 -5.38
N ASP A 167 -2.90 3.34 -4.20
CA ASP A 167 -3.72 4.44 -3.66
C ASP A 167 -2.99 5.81 -3.63
N SER A 168 -1.68 5.80 -3.75
CA SER A 168 -0.76 6.93 -3.61
C SER A 168 -0.21 7.43 -4.94
N LEU A 169 0.05 8.74 -5.01
CA LEU A 169 0.69 9.34 -6.19
C LEU A 169 2.10 8.77 -6.45
N ALA A 170 2.85 8.47 -5.38
CA ALA A 170 4.22 7.95 -5.52
C ALA A 170 4.23 6.56 -6.15
N GLY A 171 3.29 5.68 -5.78
CA GLY A 171 3.19 4.38 -6.41
C GLY A 171 2.62 4.43 -7.82
N ILE A 172 1.65 5.30 -8.10
CA ILE A 172 1.18 5.53 -9.47
C ILE A 172 2.35 5.98 -10.38
N GLN A 173 3.20 6.88 -9.89
CA GLN A 173 4.41 7.31 -10.61
C GLN A 173 5.40 6.16 -10.82
N ALA A 174 5.61 5.31 -9.80
CA ALA A 174 6.48 4.15 -9.91
C ALA A 174 5.96 3.11 -10.94
N ALA A 175 4.66 2.83 -10.95
CA ALA A 175 4.05 1.90 -11.91
C ALA A 175 4.21 2.40 -13.36
N ARG A 176 4.00 3.71 -13.58
CA ARG A 176 4.22 4.36 -14.88
C ARG A 176 5.68 4.30 -15.30
N ALA A 177 6.59 4.62 -14.38
CA ALA A 177 8.03 4.55 -14.65
C ALA A 177 8.49 3.12 -14.96
N ALA A 178 7.78 2.10 -14.46
CA ALA A 178 8.01 0.69 -14.75
C ALA A 178 7.35 0.22 -16.06
N ASN A 179 6.62 1.08 -16.78
CA ASN A 179 5.83 0.72 -17.96
C ASN A 179 4.75 -0.35 -17.68
N MET A 180 4.11 -0.26 -16.51
CA MET A 180 3.03 -1.15 -16.10
C MET A 180 1.66 -0.47 -16.20
N HIS A 181 0.60 -1.28 -16.28
CA HIS A 181 -0.75 -0.77 -16.07
C HIS A 181 -0.96 -0.40 -14.61
N VAL A 182 -1.77 0.62 -14.34
CA VAL A 182 -2.07 1.07 -12.98
C VAL A 182 -3.56 1.28 -12.82
N LEU A 183 -4.10 0.75 -11.72
CA LEU A 183 -5.45 0.97 -11.25
C LEU A 183 -5.36 1.70 -9.91
N HIS A 184 -5.93 2.90 -9.85
CA HIS A 184 -5.86 3.75 -8.68
C HIS A 184 -7.00 3.40 -7.73
N TYR A 185 -6.67 2.78 -6.60
CA TYR A 185 -7.63 2.42 -5.57
C TYR A 185 -7.94 3.64 -4.69
N ILE A 186 -9.21 4.04 -4.65
CA ILE A 186 -9.69 5.16 -3.84
C ILE A 186 -10.66 4.72 -2.72
N GLY A 187 -10.78 3.42 -2.48
CA GLY A 187 -11.68 2.87 -1.46
C GLY A 187 -11.10 2.83 -0.05
N GLY A 188 -9.85 3.30 0.15
CA GLY A 188 -9.24 3.42 1.47
C GLY A 188 -9.89 4.55 2.28
N SER A 189 -10.19 4.32 3.56
CA SER A 189 -10.94 5.29 4.37
C SER A 189 -10.18 6.60 4.62
N HIS A 190 -8.86 6.60 4.40
CA HIS A 190 -7.99 7.77 4.52
C HIS A 190 -8.09 8.74 3.34
N LEU A 191 -8.66 8.31 2.21
CA LEU A 191 -8.72 9.13 1.00
C LEU A 191 -9.96 10.03 0.99
N THR A 192 -9.73 11.33 0.87
CA THR A 192 -10.78 12.36 0.74
C THR A 192 -10.94 12.88 -0.69
N ALA A 193 -9.95 12.63 -1.54
CA ALA A 193 -9.96 12.92 -2.97
C ALA A 193 -8.97 11.98 -3.69
N PRO A 194 -9.16 11.72 -5.00
CA PRO A 194 -8.21 10.92 -5.77
C PRO A 194 -6.82 11.59 -5.82
N ALA A 195 -5.75 10.81 -5.57
CA ALA A 195 -4.36 11.23 -5.79
C ALA A 195 -4.04 11.54 -7.28
N CYS A 196 -4.77 10.91 -8.21
CA CYS A 196 -4.61 11.10 -9.65
C CYS A 196 -5.94 10.84 -10.38
N ASN A 197 -6.21 11.61 -11.44
CA ASN A 197 -7.47 11.54 -12.22
C ASN A 197 -7.27 11.06 -13.67
N ASP A 198 -6.04 10.74 -14.07
CA ASP A 198 -5.67 10.36 -15.44
C ASP A 198 -5.37 8.84 -15.57
N VAL A 199 -5.86 8.06 -14.62
CA VAL A 199 -5.77 6.58 -14.55
C VAL A 199 -7.13 6.02 -14.19
N ASP A 200 -7.37 4.74 -14.51
CA ASP A 200 -8.58 4.05 -14.12
C ASP A 200 -8.69 3.99 -12.59
N ILE A 201 -9.92 4.08 -12.08
CA ILE A 201 -10.21 4.19 -10.65
C ILE A 201 -10.97 2.96 -10.16
N LEU A 202 -10.56 2.44 -9.00
CA LEU A 202 -11.28 1.44 -8.23
C LEU A 202 -11.72 2.03 -6.90
N ASP A 203 -13.02 2.31 -6.73
CA ASP A 203 -13.59 2.84 -5.49
C ASP A 203 -14.00 1.77 -4.48
N SER A 204 -14.19 0.53 -4.94
CA SER A 204 -14.49 -0.62 -4.09
C SER A 204 -14.00 -1.92 -4.73
N TRP A 205 -13.49 -2.84 -3.91
CA TRP A 205 -13.15 -4.19 -4.38
C TRP A 205 -14.34 -4.95 -4.98
N GLY A 206 -15.58 -4.58 -4.59
CA GLY A 206 -16.80 -5.20 -5.12
C GLY A 206 -17.02 -5.02 -6.64
N VAL A 207 -16.41 -3.98 -7.24
CA VAL A 207 -16.54 -3.71 -8.69
C VAL A 207 -15.31 -4.11 -9.49
N PHE A 208 -14.28 -4.68 -8.85
CA PHE A 208 -13.02 -5.03 -9.49
C PHE A 208 -13.22 -5.92 -10.73
N PHE A 209 -13.97 -7.02 -10.59
CA PHE A 209 -14.26 -7.93 -11.71
C PHE A 209 -15.29 -7.38 -12.71
N SER A 210 -16.00 -6.29 -12.40
CA SER A 210 -16.79 -5.58 -13.41
C SER A 210 -15.90 -4.81 -14.38
N GLN A 211 -14.75 -4.32 -13.92
CA GLN A 211 -13.75 -3.63 -14.75
C GLN A 211 -12.77 -4.63 -15.41
N TYR A 212 -12.37 -5.68 -14.68
CA TYR A 212 -11.40 -6.69 -15.12
C TYR A 212 -12.01 -8.09 -15.12
N ALA A 213 -13.12 -8.27 -15.86
CA ALA A 213 -13.84 -9.54 -15.91
C ALA A 213 -12.97 -10.72 -16.38
N ASN A 214 -12.02 -10.45 -17.28
CA ASN A 214 -11.07 -11.43 -17.80
C ASN A 214 -10.08 -11.94 -16.75
N LEU A 215 -9.99 -11.34 -15.55
CA LEU A 215 -9.11 -11.76 -14.45
C LEU A 215 -9.79 -12.70 -13.44
N ARG A 216 -11.11 -12.89 -13.54
CA ARG A 216 -11.86 -13.79 -12.65
C ARG A 216 -11.73 -15.25 -13.10
N HIS A 217 -11.61 -16.18 -12.17
CA HIS A 217 -11.80 -17.60 -12.46
C HIS A 217 -13.15 -17.82 -13.15
N ASN A 218 -13.14 -18.51 -14.30
CA ASN A 218 -14.38 -18.93 -14.94
C ASN A 218 -15.12 -19.91 -14.01
N GLU A 219 -16.39 -19.66 -13.73
CA GLU A 219 -17.25 -20.48 -12.86
C GLU A 219 -17.41 -21.93 -13.33
N MET A 220 -16.88 -22.31 -14.50
CA MET A 220 -17.01 -23.64 -15.11
C MET A 220 -15.99 -24.69 -14.64
N ASN A 221 -14.99 -24.33 -13.82
CA ASN A 221 -13.92 -25.28 -13.40
C ASN A 221 -13.72 -25.33 -11.87
N LYS A 222 -14.79 -25.50 -11.09
CA LYS A 222 -14.71 -26.00 -9.71
C LYS A 222 -15.23 -27.43 -9.63
#